data_AF-A0A6H3P0K9-F1
#
_entry.id   AF-A0A6H3P0K9-F1
#
_cell.length_a   1.000
_cell.length_b   1.000
_cell.length_c   1.000
_cell.angle_alpha   90.00
_cell.angle_beta   90.00
_cell.angle_gamma   90.00
#
_symmetry.space_group_name_H-M   'P 1'
#
loop_
_entity.id
_entity.type
_entity.pdbx_description
1 polymer ?
#
loop_
_entity_poly.entity_id
_entity_poly.type
_entity_poly.pdbx_seq_one_letter_code
_entity_poly.pdbx_strand_id
1 'polypeptide(L)'
;MEFLKKKYNLQKSLFFIIVVFTVSNCFQKNQNYYEFWKGYDHLQRSIKSTSKNEVYFSALAGSLSEENEALLQKTADGYPFLSLYGSIDNQQNWNLNWNEPIPPKYDYLAKVTFTPKLWEEREIYTVERKIIHKLNGYQPRDFFKWLHDFVFAINDHNAYQSLKSTSQNLQFLCSAMQCHVTENAEWHTLEFTINEDTKAKFPGFYQRTGSRLEKTKLNLEIWDKFNPTHKLKITNQGKTIQFHFPVNPPSDYFLSPKEIRFLGDIEIKSFGITVKIQNLEYKLKTTFDKQTDTLDGHFVRIGKKEINGNFFYVIPQGFVNFFIPGNMDEYFNEFFTLLIQGTQGRGGSQIHATFRKTERGQINTITTYNEIKRKRFSLFGGDDSQKASNDFDFYASWEEAMLLDLK
;
A
#
# COMPACT_ATOMS: atom_id res chain seq x y z
N MET A 1 25.03 70.64 -7.27
CA MET A 1 25.80 69.45 -7.66
C MET A 1 25.07 68.22 -7.21
N GLU A 2 24.97 67.26 -8.12
CA GLU A 2 23.90 66.27 -8.24
C GLU A 2 23.96 65.14 -7.20
N PHE A 3 22.78 64.82 -6.65
CA PHE A 3 22.51 63.54 -6.01
C PHE A 3 22.53 62.44 -7.08
N LEU A 4 23.64 61.69 -7.18
CA LEU A 4 23.74 60.50 -8.00
C LEU A 4 22.86 59.37 -7.44
N LYS A 5 21.66 59.22 -8.03
CA LYS A 5 20.76 58.08 -7.87
C LYS A 5 21.47 56.78 -8.24
N LYS A 6 21.85 55.99 -7.23
CA LYS A 6 22.14 54.55 -7.41
C LYS A 6 20.82 53.82 -7.65
N LYS A 7 20.33 53.81 -8.89
CA LYS A 7 19.24 52.92 -9.35
C LYS A 7 19.80 51.50 -9.45
N TYR A 8 20.10 50.91 -8.29
CA TYR A 8 20.54 49.52 -8.19
C TYR A 8 19.37 48.63 -8.63
N ASN A 9 19.62 47.81 -9.64
CA ASN A 9 18.98 46.59 -10.16
C ASN A 9 17.84 45.91 -9.34
N LEU A 10 16.92 46.65 -8.72
CA LEU A 10 15.80 46.08 -7.97
C LEU A 10 14.90 45.24 -8.88
N GLN A 11 14.76 45.65 -10.15
CA GLN A 11 14.01 44.91 -11.16
C GLN A 11 14.68 43.58 -11.53
N LYS A 12 16.02 43.54 -11.70
CA LYS A 12 16.74 42.30 -11.97
C LYS A 12 16.77 41.38 -10.74
N SER A 13 16.85 41.92 -9.53
CA SER A 13 16.81 41.14 -8.29
C SER A 13 15.41 40.59 -7.99
N LEU A 14 14.34 41.36 -8.24
CA LEU A 14 12.96 40.86 -8.15
C LEU A 14 12.70 39.79 -9.20
N PHE A 15 13.19 39.98 -10.43
CA PHE A 15 13.04 38.97 -11.49
C PHE A 15 13.83 37.70 -11.14
N PHE A 16 15.02 37.80 -10.55
CA PHE A 16 15.77 36.64 -10.07
C PHE A 16 15.08 35.94 -8.90
N ILE A 17 14.50 36.69 -7.95
CA ILE A 17 13.74 36.11 -6.83
C ILE A 17 12.47 35.44 -7.34
N ILE A 18 11.74 36.06 -8.27
CA ILE A 18 10.54 35.49 -8.90
C ILE A 18 10.91 34.25 -9.72
N VAL A 19 11.98 34.30 -10.51
CA VAL A 19 12.47 33.14 -11.26
C VAL A 19 12.88 32.02 -10.31
N VAL A 20 13.67 32.29 -9.26
CA VAL A 20 14.06 31.28 -8.25
C VAL A 20 12.85 30.70 -7.50
N PHE A 21 11.82 31.50 -7.20
CA PHE A 21 10.56 31.02 -6.63
C PHE A 21 9.72 30.21 -7.62
N THR A 22 9.81 30.49 -8.93
CA THR A 22 9.09 29.69 -9.95
C THR A 22 9.82 28.40 -10.33
N VAL A 23 11.15 28.30 -10.15
CA VAL A 23 11.92 27.06 -10.44
C VAL A 23 11.94 26.08 -9.25
N SER A 24 11.39 26.44 -8.09
CA SER A 24 11.41 25.62 -6.87
C SER A 24 10.15 24.76 -6.63
N ASN A 25 9.26 24.65 -7.62
CA ASN A 25 8.02 23.85 -7.53
C ASN A 25 8.14 22.44 -8.13
N CYS A 26 9.17 21.69 -7.75
CA CYS A 26 9.21 20.24 -7.96
C CYS A 26 9.75 19.59 -6.69
N PHE A 27 8.92 18.74 -6.06
CA PHE A 27 9.23 17.84 -4.93
C PHE A 27 10.26 18.40 -3.94
N GLN A 28 9.77 19.22 -3.01
CA GLN A 28 10.64 19.78 -1.97
C GLN A 28 11.21 18.66 -1.10
N LYS A 29 12.53 18.52 -1.14
CA LYS A 29 13.31 17.74 -0.17
C LYS A 29 12.84 18.13 1.23
N ASN A 30 12.57 17.13 2.05
CA ASN A 30 12.03 17.32 3.38
C ASN A 30 12.72 16.36 4.34
N GLN A 31 13.66 16.89 5.12
CA GLN A 31 14.46 16.10 6.05
C GLN A 31 13.58 15.35 7.07
N ASN A 32 12.45 15.92 7.49
CA ASN A 32 11.55 15.24 8.42
C ASN A 32 10.86 14.05 7.75
N TYR A 33 10.47 14.17 6.48
CA TYR A 33 9.91 13.05 5.72
C TYR A 33 10.98 11.97 5.49
N TYR A 34 12.19 12.37 5.14
CA TYR A 34 13.32 11.46 4.97
C TYR A 34 13.61 10.65 6.25
N GLU A 35 13.76 11.31 7.40
CA GLU A 35 14.02 10.60 8.67
C GLU A 35 12.85 9.70 9.09
N PHE A 36 11.60 10.13 8.84
CA PHE A 36 10.43 9.28 9.07
C PHE A 36 10.50 7.98 8.25
N TRP A 37 10.68 8.10 6.93
CA TRP A 37 10.64 6.96 6.02
C TRP A 37 11.86 6.05 6.19
N LYS A 38 13.03 6.63 6.46
CA LYS A 38 14.23 5.87 6.83
C LYS A 38 14.03 5.09 8.12
N GLY A 39 13.46 5.71 9.16
CA GLY A 39 13.14 5.04 10.42
C GLY A 39 12.08 3.96 10.26
N TYR A 40 11.07 4.19 9.40
CA TYR A 40 10.03 3.22 9.08
C TYR A 40 10.58 2.00 8.33
N ASP A 41 11.43 2.21 7.32
CA ASP A 41 12.12 1.13 6.61
C ASP A 41 13.01 0.31 7.57
N HIS A 42 13.81 0.99 8.40
CA HIS A 42 14.65 0.32 9.39
C HIS A 42 13.83 -0.54 10.37
N LEU A 43 12.66 -0.05 10.79
CA LEU A 43 11.70 -0.82 11.59
C LEU A 43 11.19 -2.06 10.84
N GLN A 44 10.78 -1.93 9.57
CA GLN A 44 10.31 -3.07 8.77
C GLN A 44 11.40 -4.14 8.60
N ARG A 45 12.65 -3.72 8.36
CA ARG A 45 13.80 -4.63 8.26
C ARG A 45 14.08 -5.34 9.57
N SER A 46 13.98 -4.63 10.69
CA SER A 46 14.15 -5.18 12.04
C SER A 46 13.04 -6.18 12.39
N ILE A 47 11.78 -5.90 12.07
CA ILE A 47 10.67 -6.86 12.26
C ILE A 47 10.95 -8.16 11.49
N LYS A 48 11.36 -8.05 10.22
CA LYS A 48 11.71 -9.21 9.39
C LYS A 48 12.89 -9.99 9.97
N SER A 49 13.97 -9.34 10.40
CA SER A 49 15.15 -10.01 10.95
C SER A 49 14.91 -10.65 12.33
N THR A 50 14.05 -10.05 13.15
CA THR A 50 13.61 -10.61 14.44
C THR A 50 12.68 -11.81 14.24
N SER A 51 11.99 -11.92 13.11
CA SER A 51 11.11 -13.04 12.80
C SER A 51 11.88 -14.20 12.15
N LYS A 52 12.57 -15.00 12.96
CA LYS A 52 13.16 -16.29 12.52
C LYS A 52 12.11 -17.40 12.37
N ASN A 53 10.87 -17.14 12.81
CA ASN A 53 9.75 -18.06 12.77
C ASN A 53 8.69 -17.54 11.79
N GLU A 54 8.53 -18.23 10.67
CA GLU A 54 7.56 -17.87 9.62
C GLU A 54 6.11 -17.85 10.12
N VAL A 55 5.78 -18.65 11.14
CA VAL A 55 4.46 -18.64 11.78
C VAL A 55 4.21 -17.32 12.48
N TYR A 56 5.20 -16.79 13.21
CA TYR A 56 5.05 -15.51 13.91
C TYR A 56 4.94 -14.36 12.91
N PHE A 57 5.73 -14.37 11.84
CA PHE A 57 5.62 -13.37 10.78
C PHE A 57 4.21 -13.39 10.14
N SER A 58 3.73 -14.58 9.79
CA SER A 58 2.42 -14.78 9.18
C SER A 58 1.28 -14.38 10.12
N ALA A 59 1.37 -14.77 11.40
CA ALA A 59 0.39 -14.41 12.42
C ALA A 59 0.35 -12.90 12.64
N LEU A 60 1.50 -12.23 12.71
CA LEU A 60 1.59 -10.76 12.82
C LEU A 60 0.92 -10.06 11.63
N ALA A 61 0.99 -10.66 10.44
CA ALA A 61 0.29 -10.21 9.24
C ALA A 61 -1.23 -10.50 9.24
N GLY A 62 -1.76 -11.16 10.28
CA GLY A 62 -3.18 -11.52 10.40
C GLY A 62 -3.53 -12.87 9.75
N SER A 63 -2.54 -13.75 9.58
CA SER A 63 -2.71 -15.10 9.02
C SER A 63 -2.32 -16.17 10.03
N LEU A 64 -3.27 -17.00 10.44
CA LEU A 64 -3.03 -18.13 11.33
C LEU A 64 -3.74 -19.37 10.76
N SER A 65 -3.01 -20.46 10.58
CA SER A 65 -3.59 -21.77 10.30
C SER A 65 -3.86 -22.52 11.60
N GLU A 66 -4.85 -23.41 11.57
CA GLU A 66 -5.30 -24.19 12.74
C GLU A 66 -4.15 -24.97 13.41
N GLU A 67 -3.31 -25.62 12.61
CA GLU A 67 -2.12 -26.37 13.05
C GLU A 67 -1.11 -25.51 13.83
N ASN A 68 -1.09 -24.21 13.57
CA ASN A 68 -0.14 -23.27 14.14
C ASN A 68 -0.68 -22.50 15.36
N GLU A 69 -1.95 -22.70 15.72
CA GLU A 69 -2.56 -22.02 16.88
C GLU A 69 -1.85 -22.31 18.19
N ALA A 70 -1.43 -23.56 18.38
CA ALA A 70 -0.74 -24.00 19.59
C ALA A 70 0.62 -23.32 19.80
N LEU A 71 1.17 -22.69 18.77
CA LEU A 71 2.44 -21.96 18.82
C LEU A 71 2.28 -20.53 19.33
N LEU A 72 1.05 -20.01 19.41
CA LEU A 72 0.76 -18.67 19.91
C LEU A 72 0.45 -18.65 21.41
N GLN A 73 0.66 -17.50 22.05
CA GLN A 73 0.21 -17.29 23.42
C GLN A 73 -1.31 -17.15 23.48
N LYS A 74 -1.90 -17.35 24.67
CA LYS A 74 -3.34 -17.21 24.89
C LYS A 74 -3.66 -16.03 25.80
N THR A 75 -4.69 -15.27 25.46
CA THR A 75 -5.24 -14.24 26.34
C THR A 75 -5.82 -14.85 27.62
N ALA A 76 -6.22 -14.02 28.59
CA ALA A 76 -6.93 -14.50 29.77
C ALA A 76 -8.21 -15.27 29.41
N ASP A 77 -8.87 -14.88 28.31
CA ASP A 77 -10.06 -15.54 27.76
C ASP A 77 -9.72 -16.79 26.91
N GLY A 78 -8.44 -17.16 26.79
CA GLY A 78 -7.98 -18.36 26.08
C GLY A 78 -7.73 -18.19 24.59
N TYR A 79 -7.83 -16.98 24.03
CA TYR A 79 -7.71 -16.73 22.60
C TYR A 79 -6.25 -16.60 22.13
N PRO A 80 -5.87 -17.22 20.99
CA PRO A 80 -4.53 -17.06 20.42
C PRO A 80 -4.20 -15.60 20.13
N PHE A 81 -3.03 -15.16 20.56
CA PHE A 81 -2.52 -13.83 20.25
C PHE A 81 -0.99 -13.86 20.06
N LEU A 82 -0.51 -12.85 19.34
CA LEU A 82 0.92 -12.59 19.17
C LEU A 82 1.14 -11.10 19.42
N SER A 83 2.20 -10.78 20.16
CA SER A 83 2.66 -9.40 20.32
C SER A 83 4.14 -9.26 20.04
N LEU A 84 4.50 -8.18 19.36
CA LEU A 84 5.85 -7.73 19.13
C LEU A 84 5.94 -6.29 19.62
N TYR A 85 6.84 -6.01 20.55
CA TYR A 85 7.07 -4.64 20.99
C TYR A 85 8.56 -4.34 20.99
N GLY A 86 8.91 -3.07 21.02
CA GLY A 86 10.30 -2.68 21.18
C GLY A 86 10.49 -1.19 21.29
N SER A 87 11.75 -0.83 21.50
CA SER A 87 12.21 0.55 21.59
C SER A 87 13.37 0.75 20.64
N ILE A 88 13.55 2.00 20.22
CA ILE A 88 14.69 2.40 19.42
C ILE A 88 15.80 2.90 20.33
N ASP A 89 17.03 2.46 20.10
CA ASP A 89 18.19 2.96 20.85
C ASP A 89 18.73 4.27 20.27
N ASN A 90 19.73 4.85 20.93
CA ASN A 90 20.38 6.09 20.49
C ASN A 90 21.11 5.95 19.14
N GLN A 91 21.39 4.72 18.70
CA GLN A 91 22.03 4.41 17.41
C GLN A 91 21.00 4.08 16.32
N GLN A 92 19.70 4.29 16.58
CA GLN A 92 18.58 3.96 15.70
C GLN A 92 18.35 2.45 15.51
N ASN A 93 18.95 1.59 16.33
CA ASN A 93 18.71 0.16 16.31
C ASN A 93 17.43 -0.20 17.05
N TRP A 94 16.63 -1.09 16.47
CA TRP A 94 15.42 -1.60 17.11
C TRP A 94 15.73 -2.82 17.97
N ASN A 95 15.37 -2.76 19.25
CA ASN A 95 15.33 -3.93 20.12
C ASN A 95 13.88 -4.41 20.24
N LEU A 96 13.55 -5.46 19.48
CA LEU A 96 12.20 -6.02 19.37
C LEU A 96 12.10 -7.36 20.13
N ASN A 97 11.03 -7.51 20.90
CA ASN A 97 10.79 -8.68 21.75
C ASN A 97 9.39 -9.25 21.50
N TRP A 98 9.31 -10.57 21.33
CA TRP A 98 8.06 -11.30 21.11
C TRP A 98 7.46 -11.70 22.46
N ASN A 99 6.13 -11.56 22.60
CA ASN A 99 5.34 -12.30 23.59
C ASN A 99 5.76 -12.13 25.06
N GLU A 100 6.49 -11.06 25.37
CA GLU A 100 6.85 -10.68 26.73
C GLU A 100 5.82 -9.67 27.30
N PRO A 101 5.74 -9.51 28.64
CA PRO A 101 4.94 -8.46 29.24
C PRO A 101 5.31 -7.09 28.66
N ILE A 102 4.33 -6.41 28.06
CA ILE A 102 4.57 -5.12 27.41
C ILE A 102 5.02 -4.11 28.48
N PRO A 103 6.22 -3.53 28.35
CA PRO A 103 6.71 -2.56 29.33
C PRO A 103 5.89 -1.27 29.28
N PRO A 104 5.89 -0.46 30.36
CA PRO A 104 5.22 0.85 30.36
C PRO A 104 5.74 1.82 29.30
N LYS A 105 6.97 1.62 28.81
CA LYS A 105 7.63 2.45 27.79
C LYS A 105 8.05 1.58 26.60
N TYR A 106 7.55 1.90 25.41
CA TYR A 106 7.90 1.31 24.12
C TYR A 106 7.78 2.35 23.02
N ASP A 107 8.49 2.18 21.91
CA ASP A 107 8.37 3.03 20.70
C ASP A 107 7.61 2.33 19.58
N TYR A 108 7.51 1.01 19.65
CA TYR A 108 6.74 0.15 18.76
C TYR A 108 5.97 -0.90 19.54
N LEU A 109 4.73 -1.15 19.10
CA LEU A 109 3.91 -2.27 19.54
C LEU A 109 3.08 -2.74 18.35
N ALA A 110 3.12 -4.02 18.04
CA ALA A 110 2.15 -4.69 17.21
C ALA A 110 1.55 -5.85 18.00
N LYS A 111 0.23 -5.86 18.11
CA LYS A 111 -0.53 -6.95 18.73
C LYS A 111 -1.58 -7.44 17.76
N VAL A 112 -1.69 -8.75 17.62
CA VAL A 112 -2.74 -9.41 16.86
C VAL A 112 -3.43 -10.43 17.75
N THR A 113 -4.75 -10.42 17.75
CA THR A 113 -5.58 -11.39 18.49
C THR A 113 -6.47 -12.10 17.50
N PHE A 114 -6.55 -13.42 17.61
CA PHE A 114 -7.42 -14.28 16.83
C PHE A 114 -8.51 -14.82 17.75
N THR A 115 -9.74 -14.35 17.56
CA THR A 115 -10.89 -14.81 18.35
C THR A 115 -11.67 -15.82 17.50
N PRO A 116 -11.67 -17.12 17.86
CA PRO A 116 -12.46 -18.13 17.16
C PRO A 116 -13.93 -17.79 17.24
N LYS A 117 -14.66 -18.02 16.15
CA LYS A 117 -16.09 -17.79 16.06
C LYS A 117 -16.72 -18.79 15.10
N LEU A 118 -17.95 -19.18 15.40
CA LEU A 118 -18.77 -19.98 14.50
C LEU A 118 -19.69 -19.03 13.72
N TRP A 119 -19.65 -19.13 12.39
CA TRP A 119 -20.59 -18.46 11.51
C TRP A 119 -21.40 -19.51 10.79
N GLU A 120 -22.68 -19.61 11.13
CA GLU A 120 -23.53 -20.76 10.79
C GLU A 120 -22.90 -22.03 11.39
N GLU A 121 -22.25 -22.85 10.57
CA GLU A 121 -21.53 -24.06 10.99
C GLU A 121 -20.03 -24.01 10.64
N ARG A 122 -19.54 -22.85 10.18
CA ARG A 122 -18.17 -22.68 9.70
C ARG A 122 -17.31 -21.97 10.72
N GLU A 123 -16.11 -22.50 10.91
CA GLU A 123 -15.11 -21.91 11.80
C GLU A 123 -14.38 -20.74 11.12
N ILE A 124 -14.47 -19.58 11.76
CA ILE A 124 -13.80 -18.36 11.33
C ILE A 124 -12.98 -17.77 12.49
N TYR A 125 -12.07 -16.86 12.16
CA TYR A 125 -11.50 -15.94 13.14
C TYR A 125 -12.02 -14.54 12.91
N THR A 126 -12.33 -13.87 14.01
CA THR A 126 -12.18 -12.43 14.08
C THR A 126 -10.72 -12.11 14.39
N VAL A 127 -10.09 -11.29 13.54
CA VAL A 127 -8.69 -10.88 13.66
C VAL A 127 -8.63 -9.40 13.93
N GLU A 128 -8.17 -9.06 15.13
CA GLU A 128 -7.94 -7.69 15.55
C GLU A 128 -6.45 -7.42 15.60
N ARG A 129 -5.97 -6.48 14.80
CA ARG A 129 -4.58 -6.03 14.81
C ARG A 129 -4.52 -4.60 15.32
N LYS A 130 -3.56 -4.32 16.19
CA LYS A 130 -3.22 -2.98 16.65
C LYS A 130 -1.72 -2.77 16.53
N ILE A 131 -1.33 -1.79 15.73
CA ILE A 131 0.04 -1.33 15.58
C ILE A 131 0.13 0.09 16.15
N ILE A 132 1.13 0.34 16.98
CA ILE A 132 1.51 1.65 17.48
C ILE A 132 2.98 1.84 17.14
N HIS A 133 3.34 2.98 16.53
CA HIS A 133 4.73 3.40 16.38
C HIS A 133 4.91 4.89 16.65
N LYS A 134 6.05 5.27 17.22
CA LYS A 134 6.38 6.65 17.59
C LYS A 134 7.35 7.34 16.64
N LEU A 135 7.21 7.07 15.34
CA LEU A 135 7.97 7.75 14.30
C LEU A 135 7.32 9.09 13.98
N ASN A 136 8.14 10.15 13.95
CA ASN A 136 7.72 11.52 13.70
C ASN A 136 8.17 11.97 12.30
N GLY A 137 7.44 12.90 11.72
CA GLY A 137 7.87 13.62 10.53
C GLY A 137 6.88 13.55 9.38
N TYR A 138 6.01 12.55 9.33
CA TYR A 138 5.08 12.34 8.20
C TYR A 138 3.65 12.07 8.67
N GLN A 139 2.68 12.73 8.06
CA GLN A 139 1.26 12.55 8.27
C GLN A 139 0.53 12.20 6.97
N PRO A 140 -0.64 11.53 7.02
CA PRO A 140 -1.44 11.24 5.84
C PRO A 140 -1.75 12.44 4.95
N ARG A 141 -2.01 13.64 5.49
CA ARG A 141 -2.20 14.85 4.67
C ARG A 141 -1.00 15.20 3.78
N ASP A 142 0.21 14.83 4.21
CA ASP A 142 1.44 15.10 3.47
C ASP A 142 1.50 14.26 2.19
N PHE A 143 1.01 13.02 2.24
CA PHE A 143 0.83 12.17 1.06
C PHE A 143 -0.12 12.81 0.04
N PHE A 144 -1.25 13.32 0.51
CA PHE A 144 -2.27 13.93 -0.35
C PHE A 144 -1.79 15.22 -1.01
N LYS A 145 -1.04 16.04 -0.26
CA LYS A 145 -0.34 17.19 -0.83
C LYS A 145 0.69 16.76 -1.88
N TRP A 146 1.51 15.75 -1.59
CA TRP A 146 2.48 15.21 -2.55
C TRP A 146 1.79 14.69 -3.82
N LEU A 147 0.68 13.97 -3.69
CA LEU A 147 -0.09 13.44 -4.82
C LEU A 147 -0.66 14.57 -5.67
N HIS A 148 -1.22 15.60 -5.03
CA HIS A 148 -1.67 16.82 -5.69
C HIS A 148 -0.54 17.44 -6.53
N ASP A 149 0.59 17.76 -5.88
CA ASP A 149 1.75 18.39 -6.52
C ASP A 149 2.27 17.51 -7.69
N PHE A 150 2.27 16.18 -7.52
CA PHE A 150 2.65 15.22 -8.57
C PHE A 150 1.73 15.24 -9.78
N VAL A 151 0.41 15.19 -9.58
CA VAL A 151 -0.54 15.20 -10.70
C VAL A 151 -0.40 16.49 -11.52
N PHE A 152 -0.20 17.63 -10.86
CA PHE A 152 0.05 18.90 -11.53
C PHE A 152 1.38 18.90 -12.29
N ALA A 153 2.44 18.33 -11.73
CA ALA A 153 3.71 18.19 -12.43
C ALA A 153 3.62 17.30 -13.67
N ILE A 154 2.78 16.25 -13.66
CA ILE A 154 2.54 15.41 -14.85
C ILE A 154 1.75 16.15 -15.95
N ASN A 155 0.83 17.04 -15.56
CA ASN A 155 0.03 17.84 -16.49
C ASN A 155 0.81 19.02 -17.14
N ASP A 156 1.97 19.39 -16.60
CA ASP A 156 2.81 20.46 -17.16
C ASP A 156 4.09 19.88 -17.79
N HIS A 157 4.29 20.14 -19.08
CA HIS A 157 5.43 19.56 -19.81
C HIS A 157 6.78 19.93 -19.18
N ASN A 158 6.98 21.18 -18.78
CA ASN A 158 8.26 21.65 -18.24
C ASN A 158 8.50 21.08 -16.84
N ALA A 159 7.47 21.06 -15.99
CA ALA A 159 7.51 20.45 -14.67
C ALA A 159 7.77 18.95 -14.77
N TYR A 160 7.14 18.25 -15.73
CA TYR A 160 7.40 16.83 -15.96
C TYR A 160 8.85 16.56 -16.40
N GLN A 161 9.40 17.34 -17.34
CA GLN A 161 10.81 17.20 -17.73
C GLN A 161 11.75 17.47 -16.56
N SER A 162 11.44 18.51 -15.76
CA SER A 162 12.19 18.81 -14.54
C SER A 162 12.13 17.62 -13.57
N LEU A 163 10.93 17.09 -13.30
CA LEU A 163 10.71 15.92 -12.47
C LEU A 163 11.53 14.71 -12.94
N LYS A 164 11.46 14.37 -14.23
CA LYS A 164 12.22 13.27 -14.84
C LYS A 164 13.74 13.45 -14.70
N SER A 165 14.23 14.68 -14.74
CA SER A 165 15.66 14.98 -14.61
C SER A 165 16.16 15.09 -13.16
N THR A 166 15.27 15.20 -12.18
CA THR A 166 15.64 15.46 -10.77
C THR A 166 15.25 14.35 -9.81
N SER A 167 14.11 13.68 -10.04
CA SER A 167 13.64 12.57 -9.21
C SER A 167 14.50 11.34 -9.43
N GLN A 168 15.23 10.95 -8.39
CA GLN A 168 15.98 9.71 -8.30
C GLN A 168 15.05 8.51 -8.43
N ASN A 169 13.84 8.58 -7.86
CA ASN A 169 12.85 7.53 -7.99
C ASN A 169 12.44 7.30 -9.46
N LEU A 170 12.04 8.37 -10.16
CA LEU A 170 11.61 8.27 -11.57
C LEU A 170 12.79 7.87 -12.48
N GLN A 171 14.00 8.36 -12.21
CA GLN A 171 15.21 7.94 -12.91
C GLN A 171 15.50 6.45 -12.70
N PHE A 172 15.44 5.97 -11.47
CA PHE A 172 15.62 4.55 -11.17
C PHE A 172 14.60 3.71 -11.93
N LEU A 173 13.30 4.02 -11.80
CA LEU A 173 12.23 3.27 -12.47
C LEU A 173 12.41 3.25 -13.99
N CYS A 174 12.76 4.37 -14.61
CA CYS A 174 12.99 4.46 -16.06
C CYS A 174 14.33 3.89 -16.53
N SER A 175 15.27 3.67 -15.61
CA SER A 175 16.49 2.93 -15.90
C SER A 175 16.27 1.42 -15.79
N ALA A 176 15.41 0.98 -14.87
CA ALA A 176 15.14 -0.43 -14.61
C ALA A 176 14.06 -1.00 -15.53
N MET A 177 13.11 -0.18 -15.97
CA MET A 177 11.98 -0.52 -16.82
C MET A 177 11.88 0.46 -17.99
N GLN A 178 11.23 0.04 -19.07
CA GLN A 178 10.94 0.96 -20.17
C GLN A 178 9.80 1.90 -19.75
N CYS A 179 10.12 3.18 -19.62
CA CYS A 179 9.15 4.24 -19.35
C CYS A 179 8.61 4.86 -20.62
N HIS A 180 7.30 5.09 -20.67
CA HIS A 180 6.68 5.90 -21.70
C HIS A 180 5.66 6.87 -21.09
N VAL A 181 5.48 8.02 -21.74
CA VAL A 181 4.44 8.98 -21.38
C VAL A 181 3.60 9.23 -22.61
N THR A 182 2.31 9.04 -22.47
CA THR A 182 1.32 9.35 -23.52
C THR A 182 0.31 10.34 -22.98
N GLU A 183 -0.25 11.12 -23.89
CA GLU A 183 -1.33 12.04 -23.61
C GLU A 183 -2.47 11.77 -24.59
N ASN A 184 -3.68 11.72 -24.06
CA ASN A 184 -4.90 11.75 -24.85
C ASN A 184 -5.86 12.78 -24.25
N ALA A 185 -7.05 12.93 -24.84
CA ALA A 185 -8.01 13.95 -24.43
C ALA A 185 -8.49 13.83 -22.96
N GLU A 186 -8.36 12.64 -22.34
CA GLU A 186 -8.84 12.38 -20.98
C GLU A 186 -7.69 12.20 -19.97
N TRP A 187 -6.53 11.73 -20.42
CA TRP A 187 -5.48 11.20 -19.55
C TRP A 187 -4.07 11.61 -19.98
N HIS A 188 -3.26 12.01 -19.00
CA HIS A 188 -1.80 11.85 -19.07
C HIS A 188 -1.44 10.49 -18.47
N THR A 189 -0.77 9.63 -19.23
CA THR A 189 -0.47 8.26 -18.82
C THR A 189 1.03 8.07 -18.65
N LEU A 190 1.45 7.62 -17.47
CA LEU A 190 2.80 7.11 -17.21
C LEU A 190 2.79 5.59 -17.28
N GLU A 191 3.62 5.03 -18.15
CA GLU A 191 3.71 3.59 -18.37
C GLU A 191 5.08 3.07 -17.94
N PHE A 192 5.09 1.96 -17.22
CA PHE A 192 6.30 1.24 -16.82
C PHE A 192 6.20 -0.20 -17.33
N THR A 193 7.06 -0.55 -18.28
CA THR A 193 7.07 -1.88 -18.91
C THR A 193 8.28 -2.68 -18.44
N ILE A 194 8.01 -3.84 -17.82
CA ILE A 194 9.05 -4.83 -17.49
C ILE A 194 9.48 -5.51 -18.80
N ASN A 195 10.74 -5.30 -19.19
CA ASN A 195 11.30 -5.77 -20.47
C ASN A 195 12.57 -6.61 -20.27
N GLU A 196 13.28 -6.95 -21.35
CA GLU A 196 14.53 -7.74 -21.26
C GLU A 196 15.66 -6.98 -20.56
N ASP A 197 15.69 -5.64 -20.59
CA ASP A 197 16.65 -4.87 -19.78
C ASP A 197 16.37 -5.03 -18.28
N THR A 198 15.09 -5.03 -17.90
CA THR A 198 14.68 -5.34 -16.51
C THR A 198 15.13 -6.73 -16.10
N LYS A 199 15.01 -7.72 -17.00
CA LYS A 199 15.47 -9.10 -16.74
C LYS A 199 16.98 -9.18 -16.55
N ALA A 200 17.75 -8.42 -17.34
CA ALA A 200 19.20 -8.39 -17.24
C ALA A 200 19.66 -7.77 -15.90
N LYS A 201 19.00 -6.69 -15.45
CA LYS A 201 19.36 -5.98 -14.20
C LYS A 201 18.79 -6.65 -12.95
N PHE A 202 17.55 -7.12 -13.01
CA PHE A 202 16.77 -7.63 -11.88
C PHE A 202 16.00 -8.91 -12.29
N PRO A 203 16.71 -10.03 -12.54
CA PRO A 203 16.12 -11.24 -13.12
C PRO A 203 14.99 -11.83 -12.27
N GLY A 204 15.10 -11.81 -10.95
CA GLY A 204 14.05 -12.36 -10.10
C GLY A 204 12.83 -11.44 -9.95
N PHE A 205 12.99 -10.11 -10.00
CA PHE A 205 11.85 -9.19 -10.13
C PHE A 205 11.12 -9.41 -11.45
N TYR A 206 11.86 -9.55 -12.57
CA TYR A 206 11.27 -9.88 -13.88
C TYR A 206 10.48 -11.19 -13.83
N GLN A 207 11.08 -12.26 -13.28
CA GLN A 207 10.43 -13.58 -13.23
C GLN A 207 9.18 -13.56 -12.36
N ARG A 208 9.21 -12.91 -11.19
CA ARG A 208 8.09 -12.91 -10.23
C ARG A 208 7.04 -11.87 -10.58
N THR A 209 7.40 -10.59 -10.58
CA THR A 209 6.46 -9.49 -10.83
C THR A 209 5.98 -9.50 -12.26
N GLY A 210 6.88 -9.72 -13.23
CA GLY A 210 6.51 -9.82 -14.65
C GLY A 210 5.52 -10.94 -14.92
N SER A 211 5.76 -12.15 -14.40
CA SER A 211 4.83 -13.30 -14.55
C SER A 211 3.47 -13.04 -13.90
N ARG A 212 3.45 -12.38 -12.73
CA ARG A 212 2.20 -12.02 -12.04
C ARG A 212 1.41 -10.99 -12.85
N LEU A 213 2.05 -9.94 -13.35
CA LEU A 213 1.38 -8.94 -14.18
C LEU A 213 0.76 -9.56 -15.44
N GLU A 214 1.46 -10.47 -16.12
CA GLU A 214 0.91 -11.18 -17.28
C GLU A 214 -0.32 -12.03 -16.96
N LYS A 215 -0.35 -12.59 -15.74
CA LYS A 215 -1.45 -13.39 -15.21
C LYS A 215 -2.59 -12.55 -14.64
N THR A 216 -2.45 -11.24 -14.56
CA THR A 216 -3.46 -10.35 -13.98
C THR A 216 -3.97 -9.31 -14.98
N LYS A 217 -5.23 -8.92 -14.84
CA LYS A 217 -5.71 -7.63 -15.35
C LYS A 217 -6.30 -6.84 -14.20
N LEU A 218 -5.88 -5.61 -14.08
CA LEU A 218 -6.28 -4.65 -13.07
C LEU A 218 -6.85 -3.44 -13.78
N ASN A 219 -7.99 -2.98 -13.30
CA ASN A 219 -8.53 -1.67 -13.61
C ASN A 219 -9.00 -1.05 -12.30
N LEU A 220 -8.21 -0.12 -11.75
CA LEU A 220 -8.50 0.54 -10.48
C LEU A 220 -8.74 2.03 -10.74
N GLU A 221 -9.94 2.51 -10.45
CA GLU A 221 -10.26 3.94 -10.42
C GLU A 221 -10.22 4.47 -8.98
N ILE A 222 -9.63 5.64 -8.79
CA ILE A 222 -9.51 6.30 -7.48
C ILE A 222 -9.98 7.74 -7.60
N TRP A 223 -10.92 8.17 -6.76
CA TRP A 223 -11.43 9.54 -6.82
C TRP A 223 -11.86 10.06 -5.45
N ASP A 224 -11.82 11.37 -5.27
CA ASP A 224 -12.54 12.03 -4.18
C ASP A 224 -14.03 12.01 -4.53
N LYS A 225 -14.87 11.51 -3.64
CA LYS A 225 -16.33 11.48 -3.81
C LYS A 225 -16.92 12.86 -4.14
N PHE A 226 -16.31 13.94 -3.66
CA PHE A 226 -16.77 15.31 -3.93
C PHE A 226 -16.28 15.86 -5.28
N ASN A 227 -15.38 15.14 -5.97
CA ASN A 227 -14.90 15.45 -7.32
C ASN A 227 -14.82 14.16 -8.17
N PRO A 228 -15.96 13.58 -8.58
CA PRO A 228 -16.00 12.28 -9.26
C PRO A 228 -15.54 12.30 -10.72
N THR A 229 -15.38 13.48 -11.33
CA THR A 229 -15.01 13.61 -12.75
C THR A 229 -13.50 13.50 -12.97
N HIS A 230 -12.69 13.92 -12.00
CA HIS A 230 -11.23 13.84 -12.07
C HIS A 230 -10.78 12.64 -11.25
N LYS A 231 -10.67 11.49 -11.91
CA LYS A 231 -10.25 10.24 -11.28
C LYS A 231 -8.78 10.00 -11.57
N LEU A 232 -8.08 9.24 -10.72
CA LEU A 232 -6.88 8.50 -11.12
C LEU A 232 -7.32 7.13 -11.62
N LYS A 233 -6.60 6.57 -12.58
CA LYS A 233 -6.82 5.20 -13.01
C LYS A 233 -5.50 4.45 -13.07
N ILE A 234 -5.46 3.24 -12.51
CA ILE A 234 -4.31 2.35 -12.59
C ILE A 234 -4.75 1.10 -13.34
N THR A 235 -4.08 0.79 -14.42
CA THR A 235 -4.34 -0.42 -15.20
C THR A 235 -3.06 -1.20 -15.46
N ASN A 236 -3.19 -2.43 -15.96
CA ASN A 236 -2.06 -3.14 -16.54
C ASN A 236 -2.42 -3.80 -17.86
N GLN A 237 -1.44 -3.85 -18.75
CA GLN A 237 -1.51 -4.52 -20.04
C GLN A 237 -0.28 -5.42 -20.19
N GLY A 238 -0.47 -6.73 -20.03
CA GLY A 238 0.65 -7.67 -19.99
C GLY A 238 1.60 -7.32 -18.84
N LYS A 239 2.87 -7.07 -19.16
CA LYS A 239 3.93 -6.66 -18.22
C LYS A 239 4.02 -5.13 -17.99
N THR A 240 3.11 -4.35 -18.59
CA THR A 240 3.09 -2.89 -18.47
C THR A 240 2.09 -2.47 -17.40
N ILE A 241 2.52 -1.64 -16.46
CA ILE A 241 1.65 -0.93 -15.52
C ILE A 241 1.44 0.49 -16.04
N GLN A 242 0.19 0.95 -16.06
CA GLN A 242 -0.20 2.25 -16.60
C GLN A 242 -0.88 3.06 -15.48
N PHE A 243 -0.35 4.25 -15.21
CA PHE A 243 -0.91 5.23 -14.29
C PHE A 243 -1.49 6.37 -15.10
N HIS A 244 -2.81 6.51 -15.10
CA HIS A 244 -3.52 7.57 -15.79
C HIS A 244 -3.91 8.66 -14.80
N PHE A 245 -3.47 9.88 -15.11
CA PHE A 245 -3.74 11.11 -14.38
C PHE A 245 -4.73 11.97 -15.17
N PRO A 246 -5.72 12.58 -14.51
CA PRO A 246 -6.71 13.39 -15.21
C PRO A 246 -6.04 14.61 -15.83
N VAL A 247 -6.50 14.97 -17.03
CA VAL A 247 -6.10 16.21 -17.71
C VAL A 247 -6.79 17.40 -17.04
N ASN A 248 -6.04 18.48 -16.79
CA ASN A 248 -6.56 19.73 -16.21
C ASN A 248 -7.38 19.56 -14.90
N PRO A 249 -6.83 18.91 -13.85
CA PRO A 249 -7.54 18.77 -12.58
C PRO A 249 -7.76 20.14 -11.90
N PRO A 250 -8.77 20.29 -11.02
CA PRO A 250 -8.99 21.53 -10.29
C PRO A 250 -7.83 21.81 -9.32
N SER A 251 -7.61 23.08 -8.99
CA SER A 251 -6.49 23.53 -8.15
C SER A 251 -6.48 22.97 -6.72
N ASP A 252 -7.57 22.36 -6.26
CA ASP A 252 -7.69 21.72 -4.96
C ASP A 252 -7.69 20.17 -5.03
N TYR A 253 -7.40 19.61 -6.20
CA TYR A 253 -7.40 18.17 -6.46
C TYR A 253 -6.64 17.38 -5.40
N PHE A 254 -7.33 16.52 -4.64
CA PHE A 254 -6.74 15.71 -3.56
C PHE A 254 -5.96 16.50 -2.49
N LEU A 255 -6.08 17.83 -2.35
CA LEU A 255 -5.37 18.56 -1.29
C LEU A 255 -5.87 18.21 0.12
N SER A 256 -7.18 18.02 0.26
CA SER A 256 -7.84 17.69 1.53
C SER A 256 -9.09 16.84 1.27
N PRO A 257 -8.92 15.62 0.73
CA PRO A 257 -10.06 14.76 0.47
C PRO A 257 -10.78 14.47 1.78
N LYS A 258 -12.10 14.29 1.72
CA LYS A 258 -12.93 13.87 2.86
C LYS A 258 -13.34 12.40 2.77
N GLU A 259 -13.54 11.92 1.55
CA GLU A 259 -13.97 10.56 1.28
C GLU A 259 -13.44 10.11 -0.08
N ILE A 260 -12.44 9.25 -0.07
CA ILE A 260 -11.84 8.66 -1.26
C ILE A 260 -12.52 7.34 -1.56
N ARG A 261 -12.82 7.11 -2.84
CA ARG A 261 -13.40 5.88 -3.36
C ARG A 261 -12.40 5.21 -4.27
N PHE A 262 -12.34 3.89 -4.15
CA PHE A 262 -11.54 2.99 -4.96
C PHE A 262 -12.50 2.00 -5.61
N LEU A 263 -12.49 1.89 -6.93
CA LEU A 263 -13.30 0.92 -7.67
C LEU A 263 -12.39 0.07 -8.52
N GLY A 264 -12.32 -1.21 -8.19
CA GLY A 264 -11.43 -2.16 -8.86
C GLY A 264 -12.19 -3.24 -9.63
N ASP A 265 -11.77 -3.47 -10.86
CA ASP A 265 -11.97 -4.73 -11.57
C ASP A 265 -10.65 -5.50 -11.59
N ILE A 266 -10.69 -6.77 -11.22
CA ILE A 266 -9.52 -7.64 -11.10
C ILE A 266 -9.81 -8.96 -11.80
N GLU A 267 -8.96 -9.35 -12.74
CA GLU A 267 -8.92 -10.69 -13.34
C GLU A 267 -7.59 -11.35 -12.98
N ILE A 268 -7.62 -12.56 -12.44
CA ILE A 268 -6.43 -13.34 -12.10
C ILE A 268 -6.53 -14.68 -12.81
N LYS A 269 -5.50 -15.04 -13.58
CA LYS A 269 -5.37 -16.32 -14.28
C LYS A 269 -4.22 -17.12 -13.70
N SER A 270 -4.52 -18.18 -12.97
CA SER A 270 -3.50 -19.02 -12.33
C SER A 270 -3.94 -20.48 -12.31
N PHE A 271 -3.02 -21.41 -12.59
CA PHE A 271 -3.25 -22.86 -12.54
C PHE A 271 -4.52 -23.34 -13.29
N GLY A 272 -4.82 -22.71 -14.43
CA GLY A 272 -6.02 -23.04 -15.22
C GLY A 272 -7.33 -22.53 -14.61
N ILE A 273 -7.30 -21.78 -13.51
CA ILE A 273 -8.41 -21.04 -12.91
C ILE A 273 -8.33 -19.57 -13.34
N THR A 274 -9.48 -18.99 -13.65
CA THR A 274 -9.69 -17.58 -13.92
C THR A 274 -10.66 -17.03 -12.89
N VAL A 275 -10.19 -16.14 -12.02
CA VAL A 275 -11.02 -15.41 -11.06
C VAL A 275 -11.25 -14.01 -11.62
N LYS A 276 -12.50 -13.60 -11.77
CA LYS A 276 -12.89 -12.24 -12.15
C LYS A 276 -13.71 -11.61 -11.04
N ILE A 277 -13.31 -10.42 -10.63
CA ILE A 277 -13.96 -9.58 -9.65
C ILE A 277 -14.26 -8.27 -10.35
N GLN A 278 -15.51 -7.83 -10.31
CA GLN A 278 -15.95 -6.59 -10.94
C GLN A 278 -16.62 -5.69 -9.92
N ASN A 279 -16.37 -4.39 -10.04
CA ASN A 279 -16.90 -3.34 -9.18
C ASN A 279 -16.64 -3.60 -7.68
N LEU A 280 -15.42 -4.01 -7.32
CA LEU A 280 -15.00 -4.07 -5.92
C LEU A 280 -14.77 -2.64 -5.43
N GLU A 281 -15.63 -2.18 -4.53
CA GLU A 281 -15.58 -0.81 -4.03
C GLU A 281 -15.03 -0.76 -2.61
N TYR A 282 -14.01 0.05 -2.41
CA TYR A 282 -13.45 0.39 -1.12
C TYR A 282 -13.58 1.89 -0.86
N LYS A 283 -13.86 2.24 0.38
CA LYS A 283 -14.03 3.62 0.82
C LYS A 283 -13.02 3.94 1.89
N LEU A 284 -12.40 5.12 1.80
CA LEU A 284 -11.51 5.69 2.80
C LEU A 284 -12.02 7.08 3.19
N LYS A 285 -12.52 7.25 4.41
CA LYS A 285 -12.81 8.56 4.98
C LYS A 285 -11.55 9.13 5.61
N THR A 286 -11.42 10.44 5.54
CA THR A 286 -10.24 11.18 5.98
C THR A 286 -10.66 12.40 6.78
N THR A 287 -10.01 12.61 7.92
CA THR A 287 -10.22 13.79 8.78
C THR A 287 -8.87 14.38 9.14
N PHE A 288 -8.70 15.68 8.87
CA PHE A 288 -7.42 16.38 9.04
C PHE A 288 -7.59 17.56 10.01
N ASP A 289 -7.27 17.34 11.28
CA ASP A 289 -7.32 18.35 12.34
C ASP A 289 -5.93 18.92 12.65
N LYS A 290 -5.82 19.99 13.43
CA LYS A 290 -4.52 20.64 13.71
C LYS A 290 -3.43 19.69 14.26
N GLN A 291 -3.83 18.70 15.05
CA GLN A 291 -2.91 17.78 15.72
C GLN A 291 -3.08 16.31 15.30
N THR A 292 -4.14 15.97 14.59
CA THR A 292 -4.53 14.58 14.35
C THR A 292 -5.00 14.39 12.92
N ASP A 293 -4.47 13.37 12.26
CA ASP A 293 -4.99 12.87 10.98
C ASP A 293 -5.62 11.51 11.22
N THR A 294 -6.83 11.32 10.73
CA THR A 294 -7.57 10.06 10.87
C THR A 294 -7.92 9.49 9.50
N LEU A 295 -7.74 8.20 9.33
CA LEU A 295 -8.09 7.42 8.14
C LEU A 295 -9.01 6.27 8.55
N ASP A 296 -10.22 6.22 7.99
CA ASP A 296 -11.21 5.18 8.26
C ASP A 296 -11.61 4.48 6.97
N GLY A 297 -11.20 3.23 6.80
CA GLY A 297 -11.37 2.49 5.57
C GLY A 297 -12.16 1.20 5.73
N HIS A 298 -13.00 0.87 4.74
CA HIS A 298 -13.73 -0.40 4.67
C HIS A 298 -14.20 -0.69 3.24
N PHE A 299 -14.44 -1.97 2.95
CA PHE A 299 -15.12 -2.37 1.72
C PHE A 299 -16.61 -2.04 1.78
N VAL A 300 -17.16 -1.61 0.65
CA VAL A 300 -18.55 -1.15 0.53
C VAL A 300 -19.39 -2.18 -0.20
N ARG A 301 -18.89 -2.70 -1.34
CA ARG A 301 -19.59 -3.69 -2.15
C ARG A 301 -18.65 -4.41 -3.10
N ILE A 302 -19.16 -5.51 -3.66
CA ILE A 302 -18.63 -6.23 -4.80
C ILE A 302 -19.78 -6.38 -5.80
N GLY A 303 -19.53 -6.08 -7.07
CA GLY A 303 -20.55 -6.19 -8.11
C GLY A 303 -20.76 -7.63 -8.56
N LYS A 304 -19.88 -8.10 -9.46
CA LYS A 304 -19.93 -9.47 -9.99
C LYS A 304 -18.64 -10.20 -9.63
N LYS A 305 -18.78 -11.48 -9.33
CA LYS A 305 -17.67 -12.43 -9.20
C LYS A 305 -17.93 -13.62 -10.11
N GLU A 306 -16.89 -14.08 -10.77
CA GLU A 306 -16.96 -15.21 -11.70
C GLU A 306 -15.68 -16.01 -11.59
N ILE A 307 -15.81 -17.32 -11.43
CA ILE A 307 -14.67 -18.21 -11.26
C ILE A 307 -14.82 -19.37 -12.24
N ASN A 308 -13.96 -19.42 -13.24
CA ASN A 308 -14.01 -20.39 -14.32
C ASN A 308 -12.65 -21.07 -14.50
N GLY A 309 -12.56 -22.20 -15.21
CA GLY A 309 -11.26 -22.83 -15.44
C GLY A 309 -11.26 -24.24 -16.03
N ASN A 310 -10.21 -24.58 -16.76
CA ASN A 310 -9.98 -25.93 -17.32
C ASN A 310 -9.59 -26.94 -16.24
N PHE A 311 -9.13 -26.49 -15.08
CA PHE A 311 -8.93 -27.34 -13.90
C PHE A 311 -10.24 -28.05 -13.48
N PHE A 312 -11.40 -27.41 -13.71
CA PHE A 312 -12.72 -28.02 -13.47
C PHE A 312 -13.11 -29.11 -14.47
N TYR A 313 -12.39 -29.24 -15.59
CA TYR A 313 -12.68 -30.20 -16.66
C TYR A 313 -11.73 -31.40 -16.68
N VAL A 314 -10.52 -31.28 -16.11
CA VAL A 314 -9.49 -32.33 -16.11
C VAL A 314 -9.48 -33.13 -14.80
N ILE A 315 -9.87 -32.52 -13.67
CA ILE A 315 -9.99 -33.19 -12.38
C ILE A 315 -11.48 -33.35 -12.06
N PRO A 316 -11.96 -34.55 -11.67
CA PRO A 316 -13.35 -34.73 -11.25
C PRO A 316 -13.70 -33.72 -10.15
N GLN A 317 -14.83 -33.02 -10.25
CA GLN A 317 -15.22 -31.99 -9.29
C GLN A 317 -15.20 -32.48 -7.83
N GLY A 318 -15.44 -33.79 -7.60
CA GLY A 318 -15.31 -34.42 -6.28
C GLY A 318 -13.90 -34.38 -5.66
N PHE A 319 -12.84 -34.38 -6.47
CA PHE A 319 -11.46 -34.23 -5.99
C PHE A 319 -11.12 -32.76 -5.70
N VAL A 320 -11.67 -31.80 -6.46
CA VAL A 320 -11.49 -30.36 -6.21
C VAL A 320 -12.15 -29.95 -4.89
N ASN A 321 -13.33 -30.50 -4.60
CA ASN A 321 -14.05 -30.31 -3.32
C ASN A 321 -13.34 -30.94 -2.11
N PHE A 322 -12.35 -31.83 -2.32
CA PHE A 322 -11.55 -32.40 -1.24
C PHE A 322 -10.47 -31.44 -0.74
N PHE A 323 -9.96 -30.56 -1.61
CA PHE A 323 -8.90 -29.59 -1.29
C PHE A 323 -9.42 -28.17 -0.99
N ILE A 324 -10.69 -27.89 -1.31
CA ILE A 324 -11.34 -26.61 -1.04
C ILE A 324 -12.55 -26.90 -0.15
N PRO A 325 -12.62 -26.35 1.09
CA PRO A 325 -13.78 -26.52 1.94
C PRO A 325 -15.02 -25.86 1.31
N GLY A 326 -16.00 -26.67 0.90
CA GLY A 326 -17.15 -26.24 0.07
C GLY A 326 -16.83 -26.26 -1.43
N ASN A 327 -17.83 -26.13 -2.31
CA ASN A 327 -17.52 -25.92 -3.72
C ASN A 327 -16.83 -24.54 -3.89
N MET A 328 -16.07 -24.34 -4.97
CA MET A 328 -15.27 -23.11 -5.09
C MET A 328 -16.12 -21.83 -5.07
N ASP A 329 -17.26 -21.84 -5.74
CA ASP A 329 -18.14 -20.69 -5.79
C ASP A 329 -18.62 -20.31 -4.38
N GLU A 330 -19.06 -21.28 -3.58
CA GLU A 330 -19.41 -21.13 -2.18
C GLU A 330 -18.22 -20.61 -1.36
N TYR A 331 -17.04 -21.21 -1.53
CA TYR A 331 -15.84 -20.79 -0.79
C TYR A 331 -15.51 -19.30 -1.00
N PHE A 332 -15.47 -18.87 -2.25
CA PHE A 332 -15.18 -17.47 -2.61
C PHE A 332 -16.37 -16.56 -2.28
N ASN A 333 -17.60 -17.06 -2.40
CA ASN A 333 -18.78 -16.30 -2.03
C ASN A 333 -18.72 -15.86 -0.57
N GLU A 334 -18.46 -16.82 0.30
CA GLU A 334 -18.27 -16.57 1.73
C GLU A 334 -17.07 -15.68 2.01
N PHE A 335 -15.94 -15.89 1.33
CA PHE A 335 -14.77 -15.03 1.49
C PHE A 335 -15.12 -13.56 1.24
N PHE A 336 -15.83 -13.26 0.15
CA PHE A 336 -16.26 -11.89 -0.14
C PHE A 336 -17.34 -11.38 0.81
N THR A 337 -18.25 -12.25 1.28
CA THR A 337 -19.23 -11.89 2.31
C THR A 337 -18.52 -11.48 3.61
N LEU A 338 -17.55 -12.27 4.07
CA LEU A 338 -16.73 -11.98 5.24
C LEU A 338 -15.84 -10.74 5.06
N LEU A 339 -15.37 -10.45 3.84
CA LEU A 339 -14.59 -9.25 3.54
C LEU A 339 -15.44 -7.97 3.61
N ILE A 340 -16.67 -8.03 3.08
CA ILE A 340 -17.49 -6.83 2.82
C ILE A 340 -18.50 -6.61 3.93
N GLN A 341 -19.34 -7.61 4.20
CA GLN A 341 -20.44 -7.48 5.15
C GLN A 341 -19.99 -7.84 6.56
N GLY A 342 -19.13 -8.85 6.66
CA GLY A 342 -18.89 -9.55 7.92
C GLY A 342 -20.14 -10.30 8.37
N THR A 343 -19.99 -11.16 9.35
CA THR A 343 -21.05 -11.99 9.94
C THR A 343 -22.14 -11.19 10.64
N GLN A 344 -21.85 -9.95 11.07
CA GLN A 344 -22.82 -9.07 11.73
C GLN A 344 -23.38 -7.98 10.80
N GLY A 345 -23.02 -7.98 9.52
CA GLY A 345 -23.45 -6.94 8.56
C GLY A 345 -22.89 -5.55 8.86
N ARG A 346 -21.81 -5.44 9.65
CA ARG A 346 -21.21 -4.16 10.09
C ARG A 346 -19.92 -3.79 9.37
N GLY A 347 -19.59 -4.47 8.26
CA GLY A 347 -18.33 -4.27 7.55
C GLY A 347 -17.32 -5.30 8.01
N GLY A 348 -16.93 -6.21 7.12
CA GLY A 348 -16.13 -7.39 7.47
C GLY A 348 -14.63 -7.14 7.59
N SER A 349 -14.11 -6.22 6.78
CA SER A 349 -12.72 -5.76 6.82
C SER A 349 -12.66 -4.24 6.96
N GLN A 350 -11.98 -3.79 8.01
CA GLN A 350 -11.90 -2.38 8.39
C GLN A 350 -10.48 -2.00 8.79
N ILE A 351 -10.11 -0.75 8.48
CA ILE A 351 -8.92 -0.09 8.98
C ILE A 351 -9.31 1.23 9.62
N HIS A 352 -8.75 1.50 10.79
CA HIS A 352 -8.80 2.80 11.43
C HIS A 352 -7.36 3.19 11.78
N ALA A 353 -6.89 4.32 11.26
CA ALA A 353 -5.57 4.82 11.55
C ALA A 353 -5.63 6.26 12.08
N THR A 354 -4.87 6.54 13.12
CA THR A 354 -4.75 7.85 13.74
C THR A 354 -3.28 8.24 13.83
N PHE A 355 -2.91 9.41 13.31
CA PHE A 355 -1.58 9.99 13.38
C PHE A 355 -1.66 11.27 14.22
N ARG A 356 -1.29 11.16 15.49
CA ARG A 356 -1.45 12.25 16.48
C ARG A 356 -0.10 12.87 16.84
N LYS A 357 0.03 14.16 16.60
CA LYS A 357 1.12 15.01 17.10
C LYS A 357 0.97 15.23 18.61
N THR A 358 2.08 15.20 19.31
CA THR A 358 2.20 15.38 20.76
C THR A 358 3.38 16.32 21.05
N GLU A 359 3.48 16.86 22.26
CA GLU A 359 4.64 17.69 22.66
C GLU A 359 5.99 16.95 22.53
N ARG A 360 5.96 15.60 22.62
CA ARG A 360 7.15 14.75 22.59
C ARG A 360 7.40 14.08 21.22
N GLY A 361 6.66 14.46 20.18
CA GLY A 361 6.76 13.85 18.85
C GLY A 361 5.41 13.40 18.31
N GLN A 362 5.33 12.21 17.74
CA GLN A 362 4.12 11.71 17.07
C GLN A 362 3.80 10.28 17.52
N ILE A 363 2.52 9.96 17.65
CA ILE A 363 2.03 8.60 17.93
C ILE A 363 1.10 8.19 16.81
N ASN A 364 1.49 7.14 16.10
CA ASN A 364 0.74 6.58 14.99
C ASN A 364 0.12 5.28 15.45
N THR A 365 -1.19 5.18 15.38
CA THR A 365 -1.95 3.99 15.75
C THR A 365 -2.71 3.49 14.54
N ILE A 366 -2.51 2.24 14.15
CA ILE A 366 -3.22 1.58 13.06
C ILE A 366 -3.91 0.36 13.64
N THR A 367 -5.23 0.36 13.62
CA THR A 367 -6.06 -0.77 14.01
C THR A 367 -6.74 -1.36 12.79
N THR A 368 -6.71 -2.68 12.65
CA THR A 368 -7.46 -3.39 11.60
C THR A 368 -8.33 -4.46 12.22
N TYR A 369 -9.51 -4.63 11.65
CA TYR A 369 -10.45 -5.70 11.99
C TYR A 369 -10.73 -6.48 10.73
N ASN A 370 -10.67 -7.81 10.79
CA ASN A 370 -11.04 -8.69 9.67
C ASN A 370 -11.73 -9.95 10.18
N GLU A 371 -12.68 -10.47 9.42
CA GLU A 371 -13.20 -11.82 9.60
C GLU A 371 -12.66 -12.74 8.50
N ILE A 372 -12.03 -13.84 8.88
CA ILE A 372 -11.34 -14.77 7.97
C ILE A 372 -11.77 -16.20 8.23
N LYS A 373 -11.76 -17.05 7.20
CA LYS A 373 -11.89 -18.49 7.42
C LYS A 373 -10.69 -19.04 8.19
N ARG A 374 -10.94 -19.96 9.14
CA ARG A 374 -9.89 -20.67 9.88
C ARG A 374 -9.10 -21.62 8.97
N LYS A 375 -9.77 -22.23 7.99
CA LYS A 375 -9.16 -23.02 6.90
C LYS A 375 -9.12 -22.20 5.61
N ARG A 376 -7.91 -21.88 5.13
CA ARG A 376 -7.69 -21.02 3.94
C ARG A 376 -7.21 -21.84 2.74
N PHE A 377 -7.74 -21.50 1.58
CA PHE A 377 -7.20 -21.88 0.27
C PHE A 377 -6.29 -20.77 -0.26
N SER A 378 -5.10 -21.13 -0.77
CA SER A 378 -4.14 -20.21 -1.40
C SER A 378 -4.00 -20.50 -2.88
N LEU A 379 -4.40 -19.55 -3.73
CA LEU A 379 -4.31 -19.64 -5.21
C LEU A 379 -2.85 -19.71 -5.73
N PHE A 380 -1.86 -19.47 -4.88
CA PHE A 380 -0.45 -19.45 -5.27
C PHE A 380 0.41 -20.45 -4.50
N GLY A 381 -0.15 -21.25 -3.58
CA GLY A 381 0.60 -22.02 -2.57
C GLY A 381 1.64 -23.02 -3.10
N GLY A 382 1.58 -23.39 -4.39
CA GLY A 382 2.53 -24.28 -5.05
C GLY A 382 3.39 -23.62 -6.15
N ASP A 383 3.40 -22.29 -6.27
CA ASP A 383 4.19 -21.58 -7.28
C ASP A 383 5.61 -21.29 -6.75
N ASP A 384 6.64 -21.91 -7.36
CA ASP A 384 8.06 -21.67 -7.01
C ASP A 384 8.49 -20.19 -7.17
N SER A 385 7.71 -19.35 -7.88
CA SER A 385 7.87 -17.89 -7.88
C SER A 385 7.58 -17.22 -6.52
N GLN A 386 7.22 -17.98 -5.49
CA GLN A 386 7.04 -17.50 -4.13
C GLN A 386 8.32 -17.32 -3.33
N LYS A 387 9.48 -17.85 -3.76
CA LYS A 387 10.75 -17.62 -3.05
C LYS A 387 11.08 -16.12 -3.07
N ALA A 388 10.72 -15.43 -1.99
CA ALA A 388 10.83 -13.98 -1.81
C ALA A 388 12.27 -13.46 -1.83
N SER A 389 13.27 -14.35 -1.86
CA SER A 389 14.67 -14.00 -2.00
C SER A 389 15.01 -13.39 -3.37
N ASN A 390 14.17 -13.59 -4.40
CA ASN A 390 14.57 -13.32 -5.77
C ASN A 390 14.31 -11.89 -6.26
N ASP A 391 13.43 -11.11 -5.61
CA ASP A 391 13.12 -9.73 -6.02
C ASP A 391 13.62 -8.65 -5.05
N PHE A 392 14.33 -9.04 -3.98
CA PHE A 392 14.82 -8.16 -2.94
C PHE A 392 15.68 -7.01 -3.49
N ASP A 393 16.58 -7.30 -4.42
CA ASP A 393 17.51 -6.30 -4.97
C ASP A 393 16.78 -5.15 -5.66
N PHE A 394 15.72 -5.43 -6.41
CA PHE A 394 14.93 -4.38 -7.06
C PHE A 394 14.26 -3.48 -6.01
N TYR A 395 13.55 -4.07 -5.04
CA TYR A 395 12.83 -3.30 -4.04
C TYR A 395 13.77 -2.52 -3.13
N ALA A 396 14.92 -3.08 -2.75
CA ALA A 396 15.92 -2.38 -1.96
C ALA A 396 16.49 -1.16 -2.72
N SER A 397 16.83 -1.31 -4.00
CA SER A 397 17.27 -0.17 -4.84
C SER A 397 16.17 0.85 -5.07
N TRP A 398 14.92 0.40 -5.24
CA TRP A 398 13.78 1.30 -5.41
C TRP A 398 13.50 2.12 -4.15
N GLU A 399 13.55 1.47 -2.97
CA GLU A 399 13.44 2.12 -1.66
C GLU A 399 14.51 3.19 -1.46
N GLU A 400 15.77 2.89 -1.79
CA GLU A 400 16.86 3.86 -1.73
C GLU A 400 16.60 5.06 -2.64
N ALA A 401 16.18 4.84 -3.88
CA ALA A 401 15.84 5.90 -4.82
C ALA A 401 14.67 6.78 -4.33
N MET A 402 13.64 6.18 -3.72
CA MET A 402 12.53 6.92 -3.10
C MET A 402 12.99 7.78 -1.93
N LEU A 403 13.92 7.29 -1.09
CA LEU A 403 14.47 8.06 0.02
C LEU A 403 15.32 9.24 -0.47
N LEU A 404 16.05 9.09 -1.58
CA LEU A 404 16.86 10.17 -2.14
C LEU A 404 16.01 11.33 -2.71
N ASP A 405 14.76 11.08 -3.09
CA ASP A 405 13.83 12.17 -3.46
C ASP A 405 13.43 13.05 -2.26
N LEU A 406 13.56 12.52 -1.04
CA LEU A 406 13.22 13.24 0.19
C LEU A 406 14.42 13.97 0.82
N LYS A 407 15.65 13.66 0.39
CA LYS A 407 16.91 14.16 0.94
C LYS A 407 17.55 15.18 0.02
#